data_AF-A0A535UQV6-F1
#
_entry.id   AF-A0A535UQV6-F1
#
_cell.length_a   1.000
_cell.length_b   1.000
_cell.length_c   1.000
_cell.angle_alpha   90.00
_cell.angle_beta   90.00
_cell.angle_gamma   90.00
#
_symmetry.space_group_name_H-M   'P 1'
#
loop_
_entity.id
_entity.type
_entity.pdbx_description
1 polymer ?
#
loop_
_entity_poly.entity_id
_entity_poly.type
_entity_poly.pdbx_seq_one_letter_code
_entity_poly.pdbx_strand_id
1 'polypeptide(L)'
;MVKRFVGRIGRWPAYGTASSSWPAGEVYGLSAPPEPVHESGPGRCEMQFMRLHSEGRFEEMWEMLAEDAQRAWGGLHNFIREMPRLDEWLEILDMQVASVTLLESWTDHVHGRTYDNVARLVMRYRVRQRRKEWTFDRQVHLVGANGDWRTLCYPMRAGAAAGR
;
A
#
# COMPACT_ATOMS: atom_id res chain seq x y z
N MET A 1 31.88 6.54 3.11
CA MET A 1 31.49 7.81 3.78
C MET A 1 29.98 7.80 3.95
N VAL A 2 29.47 7.41 5.13
CA VAL A 2 28.03 7.27 5.37
C VAL A 2 27.49 8.61 5.86
N LYS A 3 26.78 9.34 5.00
CA LYS A 3 26.04 10.55 5.39
C LYS A 3 24.85 10.13 6.24
N ARG A 4 25.01 10.23 7.57
CA ARG A 4 23.89 10.23 8.53
C ARG A 4 23.24 11.61 8.50
N PHE A 5 22.08 11.73 7.87
CA PHE A 5 21.20 12.87 8.11
C PHE A 5 20.28 12.54 9.29
N VAL A 6 20.39 13.32 10.36
CA VAL A 6 19.45 13.34 11.47
C VAL A 6 18.28 14.23 11.04
N GLY A 7 17.33 13.63 10.33
CA GLY A 7 16.06 14.25 9.95
C GLY A 7 14.96 13.84 10.93
N ARG A 8 14.16 14.82 11.35
CA ARG A 8 13.08 14.69 12.33
C ARG A 8 11.94 13.82 11.78
N ILE A 9 11.35 13.03 12.68
CA ILE A 9 10.27 12.04 12.53
C ILE A 9 9.22 12.41 11.46
N GLY A 10 9.27 11.72 10.31
CA GLY A 10 8.19 11.67 9.33
C GLY A 10 7.32 10.44 9.59
N ARG A 11 6.12 10.65 10.12
CA ARG A 11 5.09 9.63 10.26
C ARG A 11 4.65 9.20 8.86
N TRP A 12 4.81 7.94 8.54
CA TRP A 12 4.12 7.32 7.41
C TRP A 12 2.61 7.57 7.54
N PRO A 13 1.87 7.89 6.44
CA PRO A 13 0.44 8.14 6.53
C PRO A 13 -0.31 6.84 6.85
N ALA A 14 -0.36 6.51 8.14
CA ALA A 14 -1.28 5.56 8.71
C ALA A 14 -2.62 6.29 8.89
N TYR A 15 -3.53 6.07 7.94
CA TYR A 15 -4.93 6.40 8.14
C TYR A 15 -5.51 5.42 9.15
N GLY A 16 -5.88 5.92 10.33
CA GLY A 16 -6.79 5.27 11.27
C GLY A 16 -6.20 4.16 12.15
N THR A 17 -5.81 4.50 13.38
CA THR A 17 -5.83 3.57 14.51
C THR A 17 -7.24 3.53 15.09
N ALA A 18 -7.87 2.37 15.08
CA ALA A 18 -8.87 2.01 16.08
C ALA A 18 -8.62 0.54 16.47
N SER A 19 -7.94 0.39 17.60
CA SER A 19 -7.84 -0.87 18.34
C SER A 19 -9.24 -1.25 18.82
N SER A 20 -9.73 -2.40 18.38
CA SER A 20 -10.84 -3.09 19.04
C SER A 20 -10.40 -4.52 19.28
N SER A 21 -9.96 -4.78 20.52
CA SER A 21 -9.79 -6.13 21.06
C SER A 21 -11.16 -6.80 21.18
N TRP A 22 -11.32 -8.00 20.61
CA TRP A 22 -12.40 -8.91 21.00
C TRP A 22 -11.87 -10.35 21.13
N PRO A 23 -12.45 -11.16 22.04
CA PRO A 23 -11.75 -12.26 22.70
C PRO A 23 -11.90 -13.61 21.99
N ALA A 24 -11.04 -14.54 22.43
CA ALA A 24 -11.08 -15.95 22.07
C ALA A 24 -12.38 -16.63 22.52
N GLY A 25 -12.96 -17.45 21.65
CA GLY A 25 -14.06 -18.34 21.98
C GLY A 25 -14.65 -19.06 20.78
N GLU A 26 -14.49 -20.39 20.80
CA GLU A 26 -15.27 -21.42 20.08
C GLU A 26 -14.97 -21.80 18.62
N VAL A 27 -14.44 -23.02 18.56
CA VAL A 27 -14.35 -24.01 17.49
C VAL A 27 -15.74 -24.35 16.95
N TYR A 28 -15.92 -24.39 15.63
CA TYR A 28 -16.46 -25.53 14.86
C TYR A 28 -16.76 -25.09 13.42
N GLY A 29 -16.10 -25.75 12.48
CA GLY A 29 -16.33 -25.61 11.05
C GLY A 29 -15.05 -25.96 10.33
N LEU A 30 -15.00 -27.14 9.72
CA LEU A 30 -13.94 -27.49 8.77
C LEU A 30 -13.95 -26.44 7.66
N SER A 31 -13.10 -25.42 7.79
CA SER A 31 -12.77 -24.57 6.66
C SER A 31 -11.89 -25.41 5.76
N ALA A 32 -12.40 -25.70 4.57
CA ALA A 32 -11.60 -26.20 3.47
C ALA A 32 -10.31 -25.35 3.39
N PRO A 33 -9.13 -25.95 3.06
CA PRO A 33 -7.94 -25.15 2.79
C PRO A 33 -8.34 -24.08 1.76
N PRO A 34 -7.96 -22.81 1.94
CA PRO A 34 -8.32 -21.77 0.98
C PRO A 34 -7.84 -22.22 -0.39
N GLU A 35 -8.79 -22.43 -1.31
CA GLU A 35 -8.45 -22.76 -2.69
C GLU A 35 -7.47 -21.70 -3.21
N PRO A 36 -6.48 -22.09 -4.05
CA PRO A 36 -5.55 -21.14 -4.61
C PRO A 36 -6.34 -20.12 -5.45
N VAL A 37 -6.57 -18.95 -4.86
CA VAL A 37 -7.23 -17.82 -5.50
C VAL A 37 -6.55 -17.50 -6.83
N HIS A 38 -7.37 -17.43 -7.88
CA HIS A 38 -6.99 -17.11 -9.26
C HIS A 38 -5.82 -16.11 -9.36
N GLU A 39 -4.93 -16.40 -10.31
CA GLU A 39 -3.63 -15.77 -10.55
C GLU A 39 -3.66 -14.24 -10.80
N SER A 40 -4.80 -13.55 -10.72
CA SER A 40 -4.95 -12.13 -11.05
C SER A 40 -5.73 -11.32 -10.00
N GLY A 41 -5.80 -11.79 -8.76
CA GLY A 41 -6.52 -11.08 -7.68
C GLY A 41 -5.83 -9.78 -7.21
N PRO A 42 -6.58 -8.84 -6.60
CA PRO A 42 -6.03 -7.53 -6.19
C PRO A 42 -4.94 -7.68 -5.12
N GLY A 43 -5.03 -8.70 -4.26
CA GLY A 43 -3.98 -9.04 -3.30
C GLY A 43 -2.66 -9.41 -3.98
N ARG A 44 -2.69 -10.19 -5.07
CA ARG A 44 -1.49 -10.55 -5.83
C ARG A 44 -0.90 -9.33 -6.53
N CYS A 45 -1.75 -8.46 -7.10
CA CYS A 45 -1.33 -7.21 -7.72
C CYS A 45 -0.56 -6.34 -6.72
N GLU A 46 -1.10 -6.10 -5.52
CA GLU A 46 -0.40 -5.30 -4.51
C GLU A 46 0.90 -5.96 -4.02
N MET A 47 0.89 -7.29 -3.82
CA MET A 47 2.12 -8.02 -3.46
C MET A 47 3.21 -7.89 -4.54
N GLN A 48 2.83 -7.95 -5.82
CA GLN A 48 3.74 -7.75 -6.94
C GLN A 48 4.24 -6.29 -7.01
N PHE A 49 3.37 -5.30 -6.79
CA PHE A 49 3.75 -3.89 -6.75
C PHE A 49 4.84 -3.63 -5.72
N MET A 50 4.67 -4.16 -4.51
CA MET A 50 5.63 -4.02 -3.42
C MET A 50 6.91 -4.85 -3.64
N ARG A 51 6.81 -5.99 -4.31
CA ARG A 51 7.99 -6.75 -4.73
C ARG A 51 8.83 -5.94 -5.73
N LEU A 52 8.22 -5.37 -6.76
CA LEU A 52 8.92 -4.52 -7.73
C LEU A 52 9.56 -3.29 -7.06
N HIS A 53 8.91 -2.74 -6.04
CA HIS A 53 9.48 -1.67 -5.21
C HIS A 53 10.79 -2.12 -4.54
N SER A 54 10.78 -3.29 -3.89
CA SER A 54 11.98 -3.84 -3.25
C SER A 54 13.10 -4.20 -4.24
N GLU A 55 12.74 -4.57 -5.48
CA GLU A 55 13.67 -4.88 -6.57
C GLU A 55 14.16 -3.63 -7.33
N GLY A 56 13.64 -2.43 -7.02
CA GLY A 56 13.98 -1.19 -7.72
C GLY A 56 13.45 -1.11 -9.15
N ARG A 57 12.47 -1.94 -9.51
CA ARG A 57 11.91 -2.07 -10.87
C ARG A 57 10.76 -1.07 -11.08
N PHE A 58 11.09 0.21 -10.96
CA PHE A 58 10.11 1.31 -10.93
C PHE A 58 9.39 1.53 -12.27
N GLU A 59 9.99 1.17 -13.41
CA GLU A 59 9.32 1.22 -14.71
C GLU A 59 8.14 0.25 -14.77
N GLU A 60 8.30 -0.96 -14.22
CA GLU A 60 7.22 -1.94 -14.18
C GLU A 60 6.17 -1.60 -13.12
N MET A 61 6.58 -1.01 -11.99
CA MET A 61 5.63 -0.47 -11.01
C MET A 61 4.77 0.62 -11.62
N TRP A 62 5.35 1.48 -12.46
CA TRP A 62 4.62 2.55 -13.13
C TRP A 62 3.48 2.00 -13.96
N GLU A 63 3.71 0.92 -14.71
CA GLU A 63 2.66 0.27 -15.49
C GLU A 63 1.53 -0.26 -14.60
N MET A 64 1.80 -0.65 -13.35
CA MET A 64 0.77 -1.15 -12.43
C MET A 64 -0.11 -0.05 -11.82
N LEU A 65 0.23 1.22 -11.98
CA LEU A 65 -0.56 2.33 -11.44
C LEU A 65 -1.86 2.55 -12.23
N ALA A 66 -2.86 3.10 -11.54
CA ALA A 66 -4.02 3.66 -12.20
C ALA A 66 -3.62 4.90 -13.03
N GLU A 67 -4.27 5.12 -14.17
CA GLU A 67 -3.96 6.23 -15.09
C GLU A 67 -4.03 7.61 -14.44
N ASP A 68 -4.95 7.80 -13.50
CA ASP A 68 -5.10 9.06 -12.77
C ASP A 68 -3.98 9.25 -11.73
N ALA A 69 -3.52 8.18 -11.10
CA ALA A 69 -2.35 8.19 -10.23
C ALA A 69 -1.08 8.51 -11.05
N GLN A 70 -0.90 7.88 -12.21
CA GLN A 70 0.17 8.23 -13.16
C GLN A 70 0.15 9.73 -13.52
N ARG A 71 -1.03 10.26 -13.86
CA ARG A 71 -1.19 11.71 -14.13
C ARG A 71 -0.80 12.57 -12.93
N ALA A 72 -1.15 12.17 -11.71
CA ALA A 72 -0.80 12.92 -10.50
C ALA A 72 0.71 12.95 -10.23
N TRP A 73 1.44 11.89 -10.60
CA TRP A 73 2.90 11.88 -10.56
C TRP A 73 3.54 12.82 -11.60
N GLY A 74 2.82 13.25 -12.64
CA GLY A 74 3.40 14.11 -13.68
C GLY A 74 4.40 13.38 -14.59
N GLY A 75 4.34 12.04 -14.62
CA GLY A 75 5.12 11.20 -15.52
C GLY A 75 6.12 10.26 -14.84
N LEU A 76 6.54 9.24 -15.58
CA LEU A 76 7.44 8.17 -15.14
C LEU A 76 8.73 8.69 -14.52
N HIS A 77 9.34 9.72 -15.11
CA HIS A 77 10.61 10.26 -14.59
C HIS A 77 10.48 10.80 -13.16
N ASN A 78 9.38 11.50 -12.85
CA ASN A 78 9.14 11.97 -11.49
C ASN A 78 8.83 10.82 -10.52
N PHE A 79 8.08 9.82 -10.99
CA PHE A 79 7.82 8.61 -10.22
C PHE A 79 9.12 7.89 -9.82
N ILE A 80 9.99 7.57 -10.78
CA ILE A 80 11.28 6.91 -10.51
C ILE A 80 12.16 7.75 -9.56
N ARG A 81 12.12 9.08 -9.67
CA ARG A 81 12.92 9.97 -8.83
C ARG A 81 12.46 10.00 -7.37
N GLU A 82 11.15 9.98 -7.13
CA GLU A 82 10.56 10.26 -5.81
C GLU A 82 10.05 8.99 -5.10
N MET A 83 9.58 7.97 -5.82
CA MET A 83 9.10 6.71 -5.24
C MET A 83 10.12 6.03 -4.30
N PRO A 84 11.42 5.92 -4.63
CA PRO A 84 12.40 5.29 -3.74
C PRO A 84 12.54 5.98 -2.37
N ARG A 85 12.17 7.26 -2.27
CA ARG A 85 12.32 8.06 -1.04
C ARG A 85 11.20 7.82 -0.03
N LEU A 86 10.12 7.15 -0.42
CA LEU A 86 9.02 6.84 0.50
C LEU A 86 9.50 5.93 1.64
N ASP A 87 10.46 5.04 1.36
CA ASP A 87 10.92 3.97 2.27
C ASP A 87 12.31 4.19 2.85
N GLU A 88 12.92 5.37 2.64
CA GLU A 88 14.34 5.63 2.99
C GLU A 88 14.68 5.37 4.48
N TRP A 89 13.66 5.29 5.35
CA TRP A 89 13.82 5.18 6.80
C TRP A 89 13.29 3.89 7.44
N LEU A 90 12.73 2.95 6.65
CA LEU A 90 12.12 1.71 7.15
C LEU A 90 12.52 0.52 6.27
N GLU A 91 13.08 -0.52 6.88
CA GLU A 91 13.32 -1.80 6.22
C GLU A 91 12.08 -2.69 6.34
N ILE A 92 11.52 -3.12 5.22
CA ILE A 92 10.41 -4.07 5.20
C ILE A 92 10.99 -5.48 5.32
N LEU A 93 10.66 -6.18 6.41
CA LEU A 93 11.09 -7.55 6.68
C LEU A 93 10.12 -8.59 6.11
N ASP A 94 8.82 -8.30 6.20
CA ASP A 94 7.75 -9.16 5.71
C ASP A 94 6.52 -8.32 5.38
N MET A 95 5.67 -8.83 4.50
CA MET A 95 4.43 -8.19 4.11
C MET A 95 3.38 -9.23 3.73
N GLN A 96 2.15 -9.04 4.20
CA GLN A 96 1.04 -9.97 3.97
C GLN A 96 -0.26 -9.23 3.69
N VAL A 97 -1.14 -9.82 2.90
CA VAL A 97 -2.52 -9.34 2.74
C VAL A 97 -3.34 -9.87 3.92
N ALA A 98 -3.76 -8.98 4.83
CA ALA A 98 -4.57 -9.35 5.98
C ALA A 98 -6.06 -9.50 5.63
N SER A 99 -6.56 -8.67 4.72
CA SER A 99 -7.95 -8.77 4.22
C SER A 99 -8.12 -8.09 2.87
N VAL A 100 -9.10 -8.56 2.10
CA VAL A 100 -9.57 -7.95 0.85
C VAL A 100 -11.07 -7.71 0.96
N THR A 101 -11.54 -6.52 0.59
CA THR A 101 -12.96 -6.20 0.48
C THR A 101 -13.21 -5.55 -0.87
N LEU A 102 -14.12 -6.11 -1.67
CA LEU A 102 -14.58 -5.50 -2.92
C LEU A 102 -15.72 -4.52 -2.60
N LEU A 103 -15.64 -3.33 -3.18
CA LEU A 103 -16.59 -2.25 -3.03
C LEU A 103 -17.13 -1.89 -4.41
N GLU A 104 -18.45 -1.71 -4.52
CA GLU A 104 -19.07 -1.24 -5.76
C GLU A 104 -18.55 0.15 -6.14
N SER A 105 -18.44 1.05 -5.15
CA SER A 105 -17.89 2.39 -5.33
C SER A 105 -17.19 2.88 -4.06
N TRP A 106 -16.17 3.72 -4.22
CA TRP A 106 -15.44 4.38 -3.14
C TRP A 106 -14.97 5.77 -3.55
N THR A 107 -15.05 6.74 -2.62
CA THR A 107 -14.58 8.11 -2.84
C THR A 107 -13.28 8.38 -2.09
N ASP A 108 -12.24 8.71 -2.85
CA ASP A 108 -11.02 9.31 -2.34
C ASP A 108 -11.24 10.80 -2.06
N HIS A 109 -11.51 11.12 -0.80
CA HIS A 109 -11.71 12.51 -0.37
C HIS A 109 -10.42 13.36 -0.42
N VAL A 110 -9.24 12.74 -0.40
CA VAL A 110 -7.96 13.47 -0.47
C VAL A 110 -7.72 13.99 -1.89
N HIS A 111 -8.07 13.19 -2.88
CA HIS A 111 -7.90 13.54 -4.30
C HIS A 111 -9.18 14.02 -4.97
N GLY A 112 -10.32 14.00 -4.27
CA GLY A 112 -11.62 14.46 -4.77
C GLY A 112 -12.14 13.60 -5.92
N ARG A 113 -11.94 12.28 -5.85
CA ARG A 113 -12.28 11.34 -6.92
C ARG A 113 -13.13 10.19 -6.42
N THR A 114 -14.07 9.74 -7.24
CA THR A 114 -14.87 8.55 -6.98
C THR A 114 -14.48 7.47 -8.00
N TYR A 115 -14.32 6.26 -7.50
CA TYR A 115 -13.96 5.07 -8.27
C TYR A 115 -15.03 4.02 -8.10
N ASP A 116 -15.32 3.31 -9.17
CA ASP A 116 -16.17 2.12 -9.14
C ASP A 116 -15.30 0.86 -9.21
N ASN A 117 -15.86 -0.27 -8.76
CA ASN A 117 -15.18 -1.57 -8.72
C ASN A 117 -13.80 -1.49 -8.02
N VAL A 118 -13.83 -1.19 -6.72
CA VAL A 118 -12.64 -0.93 -5.90
C VAL A 118 -12.35 -2.11 -5.00
N ALA A 119 -11.09 -2.56 -4.98
CA ALA A 119 -10.61 -3.47 -3.96
C ALA A 119 -9.93 -2.67 -2.85
N ARG A 120 -10.48 -2.74 -1.64
CA ARG A 120 -9.85 -2.23 -0.42
C ARG A 120 -9.09 -3.36 0.26
N LEU A 121 -7.79 -3.18 0.43
CA LEU A 121 -6.91 -4.16 1.06
C LEU A 121 -6.40 -3.62 2.39
N VAL A 122 -6.24 -4.52 3.35
CA VAL A 122 -5.42 -4.27 4.54
C VAL A 122 -4.12 -5.04 4.37
N MET A 123 -3.02 -4.33 4.24
CA MET A 123 -1.67 -4.85 4.12
C MET A 123 -1.02 -4.82 5.50
N ARG A 124 -0.57 -5.97 6.00
CA ARG A 124 0.20 -6.08 7.23
C ARG A 124 1.68 -6.10 6.91
N TYR A 125 2.41 -5.16 7.48
CA TYR A 125 3.85 -5.07 7.35
C TYR A 125 4.52 -5.49 8.65
N ARG A 126 5.64 -6.21 8.53
CA ARG A 126 6.65 -6.29 9.57
C ARG A 126 7.84 -5.47 9.12
N VAL A 127 8.24 -4.49 9.92
CA VAL A 127 9.33 -3.58 9.58
C VAL A 127 10.39 -3.53 10.66
N ARG A 128 11.57 -3.07 10.27
CA ARG A 128 12.70 -2.80 11.15
C ARG A 128 13.18 -1.37 10.98
N GLN A 129 13.40 -0.72 12.11
CA GLN A 129 14.14 0.54 12.17
C GLN A 129 15.24 0.45 13.22
N ARG A 130 16.49 0.56 12.76
CA ARG A 130 17.70 0.40 13.58
C ARG A 130 17.74 -0.98 14.27
N ARG A 131 17.25 -1.08 15.50
CA ARG A 131 17.24 -2.30 16.33
C ARG A 131 15.85 -2.70 16.83
N LYS A 132 14.81 -1.97 16.41
CA LYS A 132 13.43 -2.26 16.80
C LYS A 132 12.67 -2.80 15.61
N GLU A 133 11.96 -3.88 15.84
CA GLU A 133 11.02 -4.47 14.90
C GLU A 133 9.60 -4.29 15.43
N TRP A 134 8.67 -4.04 14.52
CA TRP A 134 7.24 -3.99 14.85
C TRP A 134 6.41 -4.32 13.62
N THR A 135 5.14 -4.56 13.85
CA THR A 135 4.15 -4.73 12.80
C THR A 135 3.20 -3.54 12.76
N PHE A 136 2.69 -3.22 11.57
CA PHE A 136 1.59 -2.28 11.41
C PHE A 136 0.76 -2.65 10.19
N ASP A 137 -0.52 -2.27 10.23
CA ASP A 137 -1.44 -2.46 9.12
C ASP A 137 -1.61 -1.15 8.34
N ARG A 138 -1.67 -1.24 7.02
CA ARG A 138 -1.91 -0.13 6.09
C ARG A 138 -3.06 -0.49 5.17
N GLN A 139 -4.00 0.42 5.02
CA GLN A 139 -5.05 0.29 4.02
C GLN A 139 -4.56 0.80 2.66
N VAL A 140 -4.81 0.04 1.60
CA VAL A 140 -4.56 0.43 0.21
C VAL A 140 -5.80 0.16 -0.64
N HIS A 141 -5.88 0.84 -1.77
CA HIS A 141 -7.00 0.71 -2.70
C HIS A 141 -6.46 0.41 -4.10
N LEU A 142 -7.09 -0.55 -4.76
CA LEU A 142 -6.87 -0.87 -6.15
C LEU A 142 -8.18 -0.67 -6.90
N VAL A 143 -8.08 -0.24 -8.14
CA VAL A 143 -9.25 -0.03 -9.02
C VAL A 143 -9.22 -1.03 -10.16
N GLY A 144 -10.38 -1.56 -10.52
CA GLY A 144 -10.50 -2.40 -11.71
C GLY A 144 -10.31 -1.57 -12.99
N ALA A 145 -9.43 -2.01 -13.88
CA ALA A 145 -9.23 -1.38 -15.19
C ALA A 145 -8.85 -2.43 -16.24
N ASN A 146 -9.59 -2.46 -17.35
CA ASN A 146 -9.34 -3.36 -18.49
C ASN A 146 -9.24 -4.86 -18.13
N GLY A 147 -10.01 -5.31 -17.13
CA GLY A 147 -9.99 -6.71 -16.67
C GLY A 147 -8.90 -7.04 -15.65
N ASP A 148 -8.04 -6.07 -15.32
CA ASP A 148 -6.98 -6.18 -14.31
C ASP A 148 -7.20 -5.22 -13.13
N TRP A 149 -6.29 -5.27 -12.15
CA TRP A 149 -6.26 -4.35 -11.00
C TRP A 149 -5.10 -3.37 -11.12
N ARG A 150 -5.36 -2.10 -10.82
CA ARG A 150 -4.35 -1.03 -10.81
C ARG A 150 -4.23 -0.40 -9.44
N THR A 151 -3.01 -0.17 -8.98
CA THR A 151 -2.72 0.39 -7.65
C THR A 151 -2.94 1.90 -7.63
N LEU A 152 -3.71 2.39 -6.65
CA LEU A 152 -3.81 3.81 -6.35
C LEU A 152 -2.64 4.22 -5.44
N CYS A 153 -1.55 4.67 -6.06
CA CYS A 153 -0.39 5.24 -5.36
C CYS A 153 -0.12 6.65 -5.87
N TYR A 154 -0.46 7.65 -5.07
CA TYR A 154 -0.24 9.06 -5.38
C TYR A 154 1.08 9.58 -4.82
N PRO A 155 1.69 10.61 -5.44
CA PRO A 155 2.83 11.28 -4.84
C PRO A 155 2.46 11.85 -3.47
N MET A 156 3.36 11.70 -2.48
CA MET A 156 3.26 12.49 -1.27
C MET A 156 3.41 13.96 -1.67
N ARG A 157 2.33 14.75 -1.56
CA ARG A 157 2.44 16.19 -1.79
C ARG A 157 3.52 16.75 -0.86
N ALA A 158 4.56 17.37 -1.44
CA ALA A 158 5.48 18.22 -0.70
C ALA A 158 4.70 19.43 -0.16
N GLY A 159 3.98 19.25 0.94
CA GLY A 159 3.04 20.26 1.46
C GLY A 159 1.94 19.78 2.39
N ALA A 160 1.93 18.51 2.84
CA ALA A 160 1.06 18.06 3.93
C ALA A 160 1.88 17.68 5.18
N ALA A 161 2.94 18.44 5.47
CA ALA A 161 3.52 18.46 6.81
C ALA A 161 2.67 19.39 7.68
N ALA A 162 1.93 18.81 8.63
CA ALA A 162 1.31 19.47 9.78
C ALA A 162 0.52 20.77 9.47
N GLY A 163 -0.72 20.61 9.02
CA GLY A 163 -1.70 21.68 9.03
C GLY A 163 -2.41 21.78 10.38
N ARG A 164 -1.83 22.59 11.27
CA ARG A 164 -2.38 23.23 12.49
C ARG A 164 -2.82 22.37 13.68
#